data_AF-A0A3M1XP94-F1
#
_entry.id   AF-A0A3M1XP94-F1
#
_cell.length_a   1.000
_cell.length_b   1.000
_cell.length_c   1.000
_cell.angle_alpha   90.00
_cell.angle_beta   90.00
_cell.angle_gamma   90.00
#
_symmetry.space_group_name_H-M   'P 1'
#
loop_
_entity.id
_entity.type
_entity.pdbx_description
1 polymer ?
#
loop_
_entity_poly.entity_id
_entity_poly.type
_entity_poly.pdbx_seq_one_letter_code
_entity_poly.pdbx_strand_id
1 'polypeptide(L)'
;MRFNLLNQLWPELWRLVTVLLAILLSSNLLFAQRMMAPGFAQAFSLVRHPLAAIQLDPTTISTVTGQKPQSKVWRYHGHWWLVVPSPEGPQPGTKIWRLDGLKWTPVLTVHSSLLSQADVVVDGPRVHLVWVEAEGKHGEARA
;
A
#
# COMPACT_ATOMS: atom_id res chain seq x y z
N MET A 1 -70.08 34.88 -26.09
CA MET A 1 -68.91 34.22 -26.70
C MET A 1 -67.69 34.28 -25.78
N ARG A 2 -67.58 33.40 -24.78
CA ARG A 2 -66.36 33.20 -23.96
C ARG A 2 -66.35 31.80 -23.32
N PHE A 3 -66.28 30.77 -24.16
CA PHE A 3 -65.96 29.40 -23.75
C PHE A 3 -65.28 28.74 -24.94
N ASN A 4 -63.95 28.87 -25.07
CA ASN A 4 -63.18 27.98 -25.96
C ASN A 4 -61.65 28.04 -25.84
N LEU A 5 -61.08 28.91 -25.01
CA LEU A 5 -59.62 28.93 -24.81
C LEU A 5 -59.12 27.68 -24.07
N LEU A 6 -59.83 27.22 -23.04
CA LEU A 6 -59.46 26.00 -22.29
C LEU A 6 -59.58 24.72 -23.14
N ASN A 7 -60.62 24.62 -23.99
CA ASN A 7 -60.81 23.47 -24.87
C ASN A 7 -59.83 23.46 -26.05
N GLN A 8 -59.36 24.63 -26.50
CA GLN A 8 -58.33 24.73 -27.55
C GLN A 8 -56.91 24.44 -27.03
N LEU A 9 -56.62 24.76 -25.77
CA LEU A 9 -55.29 24.55 -25.19
C LEU A 9 -55.10 23.14 -24.60
N TRP A 10 -56.18 22.44 -24.28
CA TRP A 10 -56.14 21.09 -23.70
C TRP A 10 -55.37 20.05 -24.55
N PRO A 11 -55.56 19.97 -25.88
CA PRO A 11 -54.82 19.01 -26.71
C PRO A 11 -53.33 19.33 -26.80
N GLU A 12 -52.95 20.60 -26.82
CA GLU A 12 -51.54 21.02 -26.87
C GLU A 12 -50.83 20.78 -25.54
N LEU A 13 -51.51 20.98 -24.41
CA LEU A 13 -51.00 20.58 -23.10
C LEU A 13 -50.82 19.06 -23.00
N TRP A 14 -51.76 18.27 -23.54
CA TRP A 14 -51.62 16.82 -23.60
C TRP A 14 -50.46 16.36 -24.49
N ARG A 15 -50.21 17.06 -25.62
CA ARG A 15 -49.03 16.85 -26.47
C ARG A 15 -47.73 17.12 -25.72
N LEU A 16 -47.65 18.20 -24.95
CA LEU A 16 -46.46 18.51 -24.16
C LEU A 16 -46.23 17.47 -23.04
N VAL A 17 -47.29 17.03 -22.36
CA VAL A 17 -47.20 16.00 -21.30
C VAL A 17 -46.74 14.66 -21.88
N THR A 18 -47.28 14.25 -23.03
CA THR A 18 -46.89 13.00 -23.69
C THR A 18 -45.46 13.04 -24.21
N VAL A 19 -44.99 14.18 -24.74
CA VAL A 19 -43.58 14.38 -25.13
C VAL A 19 -42.66 14.36 -23.91
N LEU A 20 -43.01 15.02 -22.81
CA LEU A 20 -42.21 15.02 -21.58
C LEU A 20 -42.13 13.62 -20.96
N LEU A 21 -43.22 12.87 -20.93
CA LEU A 21 -43.23 11.46 -20.50
C LEU A 21 -42.37 10.60 -21.43
N ALA A 22 -42.44 10.78 -22.76
CA ALA A 22 -41.60 10.04 -23.70
C ALA A 22 -40.10 10.37 -23.53
N ILE A 23 -39.75 11.63 -23.24
CA ILE A 23 -38.37 12.04 -22.94
C ILE A 23 -37.90 11.42 -21.63
N LEU A 24 -38.72 11.42 -20.57
CA LEU A 24 -38.38 10.82 -19.27
C LEU A 24 -38.25 9.30 -19.36
N LEU A 25 -39.14 8.62 -20.09
CA LEU A 25 -39.08 7.18 -20.33
C LEU A 25 -37.89 6.79 -21.21
N SER A 26 -37.58 7.54 -22.27
CA SER A 26 -36.41 7.29 -23.13
C SER A 26 -35.08 7.58 -22.42
N SER A 27 -35.04 8.58 -21.54
CA SER A 27 -33.86 8.89 -20.72
C SER A 27 -33.53 7.75 -19.75
N ASN A 28 -34.54 7.15 -19.12
CA ASN A 28 -34.37 5.99 -18.24
C ASN A 28 -34.00 4.72 -19.03
N LEU A 29 -34.56 4.52 -20.23
CA LEU A 29 -34.21 3.38 -21.08
C LEU A 29 -32.77 3.47 -21.60
N LEU A 30 -32.32 4.66 -22.02
CA LEU A 30 -30.93 4.91 -22.42
C LEU A 30 -29.95 4.72 -21.25
N PHE A 31 -30.36 5.08 -20.03
CA PHE A 31 -29.56 4.86 -18.83
C PHE A 31 -29.47 3.37 -18.46
N ALA A 32 -30.59 2.63 -18.55
CA ALA A 32 -30.63 1.19 -18.32
C ALA A 32 -29.87 0.39 -19.41
N GLN A 33 -29.97 0.79 -20.68
CA GLN A 33 -29.22 0.19 -21.79
C GLN A 33 -27.72 0.48 -21.71
N ARG A 34 -27.32 1.59 -21.06
CA ARG A 34 -25.91 1.92 -20.80
C ARG A 34 -25.32 1.18 -19.59
N MET A 35 -26.15 0.65 -18.70
CA MET A 35 -25.71 -0.19 -17.57
C MET A 35 -25.73 -1.70 -17.88
N MET A 36 -26.33 -2.14 -18.99
CA MET A 36 -26.33 -3.53 -19.45
C MET A 36 -25.72 -3.72 -20.85
N ALA A 37 -24.86 -2.80 -21.29
CA ALA A 37 -24.05 -3.02 -22.47
C ALA A 37 -23.01 -4.12 -22.18
N PRO A 38 -22.91 -5.20 -22.99
CA PRO A 38 -21.83 -6.18 -22.92
C PRO A 38 -20.54 -5.56 -23.50
N GLY A 39 -20.05 -4.51 -22.85
CA GLY A 39 -18.86 -3.74 -23.22
C GLY A 39 -18.00 -3.33 -22.02
N PHE A 40 -18.46 -3.60 -20.79
CA PHE A 40 -17.67 -3.45 -19.56
C PHE A 40 -17.10 -4.76 -19.02
N ALA A 41 -17.26 -5.87 -19.74
CA ALA A 41 -16.60 -7.15 -19.41
C ALA A 41 -15.25 -7.34 -20.13
N GLN A 42 -14.74 -6.34 -20.88
CA GLN A 42 -13.57 -6.51 -21.76
C GLN A 42 -12.47 -5.44 -21.63
N ALA A 43 -12.38 -4.74 -20.50
CA ALA A 43 -11.23 -3.86 -20.22
C ALA A 43 -10.76 -3.84 -18.75
N PHE A 44 -10.91 -4.97 -18.04
CA PHE A 44 -10.16 -5.26 -16.80
C PHE A 44 -9.39 -6.58 -16.91
N SER A 45 -8.90 -6.88 -18.11
CA SER A 45 -7.83 -7.86 -18.29
C SER A 45 -6.68 -7.14 -18.98
N LEU A 46 -5.45 -7.46 -18.58
CA LEU A 46 -4.18 -6.78 -18.93
C LEU A 46 -3.95 -5.53 -18.06
N VAL A 47 -3.63 -5.67 -16.77
CA VAL A 47 -2.31 -6.15 -16.33
C VAL A 47 -2.45 -6.55 -14.84
N ARG A 48 -2.65 -7.83 -14.57
CA ARG A 48 -1.92 -8.44 -13.44
C ARG A 48 -0.60 -8.89 -14.04
N HIS A 49 0.28 -7.94 -14.36
CA HIS A 49 1.69 -8.28 -14.23
C HIS A 49 1.78 -8.66 -12.75
N PRO A 50 2.25 -9.87 -12.39
CA PRO A 50 2.91 -9.94 -11.09
C PRO A 50 3.87 -8.76 -11.14
N LEU A 51 3.79 -7.82 -10.18
CA LEU A 51 4.90 -6.91 -9.98
C LEU A 51 6.10 -7.85 -9.98
N ALA A 52 6.92 -7.80 -11.03
CA ALA A 52 8.02 -8.73 -11.15
C ALA A 52 8.80 -8.49 -9.87
N ALA A 53 8.79 -9.48 -8.97
CA ALA A 53 9.41 -9.32 -7.68
C ALA A 53 10.88 -9.16 -8.00
N ILE A 54 11.38 -7.92 -7.92
CA ILE A 54 12.78 -7.65 -8.15
C ILE A 54 13.50 -8.27 -6.97
N GLN A 55 14.28 -9.31 -7.27
CA GLN A 55 15.11 -9.95 -6.27
C GLN A 55 16.20 -8.96 -5.85
N LEU A 56 16.25 -8.67 -4.55
CA LEU A 56 17.33 -7.91 -3.95
C LEU A 56 18.55 -8.81 -3.76
N ASP A 57 19.73 -8.20 -3.72
CA ASP A 57 20.94 -8.92 -3.37
C ASP A 57 20.84 -9.35 -1.89
N PRO A 58 21.09 -10.64 -1.57
CA PRO A 58 20.98 -11.13 -0.21
C PRO A 58 22.06 -10.53 0.69
N THR A 59 21.76 -10.41 1.98
CA THR A 59 22.66 -9.91 3.03
C THR A 59 22.62 -10.87 4.21
N THR A 60 23.77 -11.19 4.81
CA THR A 60 23.82 -12.12 5.94
C THR A 60 23.35 -11.45 7.23
N ILE A 61 22.52 -12.16 8.00
CA ILE A 61 22.03 -11.75 9.32
C ILE A 61 22.46 -12.78 10.38
N SER A 62 22.73 -12.34 11.61
CA SER A 62 23.41 -13.19 12.61
C SER A 62 22.52 -14.16 13.38
N THR A 63 21.19 -14.02 13.37
CA THR A 63 20.30 -14.89 14.18
C THR A 63 19.02 -15.28 13.46
N VAL A 64 18.57 -16.51 13.73
CA VAL A 64 17.31 -17.05 13.23
C VAL A 64 16.16 -16.53 14.08
N THR A 65 15.11 -16.05 13.43
CA THR A 65 14.03 -15.32 14.08
C THR A 65 13.03 -16.29 14.67
N GLY A 66 13.05 -16.53 15.99
CA GLY A 66 12.23 -17.56 16.62
C GLY A 66 10.72 -17.42 16.38
N GLN A 67 10.17 -16.20 16.29
CA GLN A 67 8.72 -15.98 16.04
C GLN A 67 8.30 -14.70 15.28
N LYS A 68 9.14 -13.65 15.17
CA LYS A 68 8.85 -12.43 14.37
C LYS A 68 10.07 -12.10 13.51
N PRO A 69 9.91 -11.59 12.26
CA PRO A 69 11.05 -11.11 11.49
C PRO A 69 11.85 -10.09 12.31
N GLN A 70 13.14 -10.39 12.57
CA GLN A 70 14.07 -9.50 13.30
C GLN A 70 14.39 -8.22 12.51
N SER A 71 14.09 -8.23 11.22
CA SER A 71 14.24 -7.09 10.34
C SER A 71 13.00 -6.20 10.40
N LYS A 72 13.19 -4.95 10.82
CA LYS A 72 12.23 -3.88 10.54
C LYS A 72 12.73 -3.08 9.36
N VAL A 73 11.92 -3.05 8.30
CA VAL A 73 12.15 -2.27 7.09
C VAL A 73 11.22 -1.05 7.13
N TRP A 74 11.75 0.14 6.87
CA TRP A 74 10.96 1.38 6.82
C TRP A 74 11.40 2.29 5.67
N ARG A 75 10.59 3.30 5.36
CA ARG A 75 10.89 4.31 4.33
C ARG A 75 11.07 5.68 4.98
N TYR A 76 12.16 6.36 4.65
CA TYR A 76 12.48 7.69 5.18
C TYR A 76 13.35 8.46 4.16
N HIS A 77 12.98 9.71 3.86
CA HIS A 77 13.61 10.56 2.82
C HIS A 77 13.80 9.86 1.46
N GLY A 78 12.77 9.18 0.97
CA GLY A 78 12.80 8.54 -0.34
C GLY A 78 13.55 7.21 -0.42
N HIS A 79 14.27 6.82 0.64
CA HIS A 79 15.02 5.56 0.69
C HIS A 79 14.32 4.51 1.55
N TRP A 80 14.58 3.24 1.21
CA TRP A 80 14.29 2.12 2.08
C TRP A 80 15.45 1.90 3.06
N TRP A 81 15.09 1.58 4.29
CA TRP A 81 16.01 1.37 5.40
C TRP A 81 15.69 0.07 6.10
N LEU A 82 16.69 -0.50 6.75
CA LEU A 82 16.59 -1.74 7.51
C LEU A 82 17.44 -1.63 8.78
N VAL A 83 16.95 -2.16 9.89
CA VAL A 83 17.74 -2.40 11.09
C VAL A 83 17.81 -3.90 11.36
N VAL A 84 19.02 -4.43 11.48
CA VAL A 84 19.23 -5.85 11.76
C VAL A 84 20.64 -6.13 12.33
N PRO A 85 20.78 -7.12 13.24
CA PRO A 85 22.07 -7.70 13.61
C PRO A 85 22.74 -8.43 12.45
N SER A 86 24.00 -8.10 12.17
CA SER A 86 24.75 -8.71 11.08
C SER A 86 26.25 -8.77 11.39
N PRO A 87 26.92 -9.87 10.99
CA PRO A 87 28.38 -9.95 11.04
C PRO A 87 29.06 -9.14 9.93
N GLU A 88 28.31 -8.64 8.94
CA GLU A 88 28.84 -7.97 7.75
C GLU A 88 29.10 -6.46 7.95
N GLY A 89 29.93 -5.88 7.09
CA GLY A 89 30.32 -4.47 7.12
C GLY A 89 31.60 -4.21 7.95
N PRO A 90 31.88 -2.95 8.31
CA PRO A 90 33.18 -2.59 8.91
C PRO A 90 33.48 -3.22 10.27
N GLN A 91 32.44 -3.52 11.06
CA GLN A 91 32.52 -4.15 12.38
C GLN A 91 31.26 -4.98 12.63
N PRO A 92 31.28 -6.15 13.27
CA PRO A 92 30.06 -6.91 13.60
C PRO A 92 29.11 -6.13 14.53
N GLY A 93 27.79 -6.28 14.37
CA GLY A 93 26.81 -5.72 15.30
C GLY A 93 25.42 -5.46 14.72
N THR A 94 24.58 -4.75 15.48
CA THR A 94 23.27 -4.23 15.06
C THR A 94 23.46 -2.98 14.24
N LYS A 95 22.91 -2.97 13.02
CA LYS A 95 23.22 -1.94 12.01
C LYS A 95 21.98 -1.38 11.37
N ILE A 96 22.08 -0.10 10.99
CA ILE A 96 21.18 0.57 10.06
C ILE A 96 21.75 0.42 8.65
N TRP A 97 20.91 -0.04 7.74
CA TRP A 97 21.19 -0.26 6.33
C TRP A 97 20.29 0.63 5.48
N ARG A 98 20.80 1.08 4.34
CA ARG A 98 20.04 1.78 3.30
C ARG A 98 20.01 0.93 2.04
N LEU A 99 18.87 0.86 1.37
CA LEU A 99 18.78 0.21 0.06
C LEU A 99 19.27 1.16 -1.03
N ASP A 100 20.37 0.79 -1.68
CA ASP A 100 20.98 1.48 -2.80
C ASP A 100 20.86 0.63 -4.07
N GLY A 101 19.91 0.98 -4.94
CA GLY A 101 19.54 0.13 -6.08
C GLY A 101 18.94 -1.19 -5.58
N LEU A 102 19.69 -2.28 -5.75
CA LEU A 102 19.29 -3.63 -5.32
C LEU A 102 20.07 -4.13 -4.08
N LYS A 103 20.98 -3.30 -3.54
CA LYS A 103 21.92 -3.70 -2.48
C LYS A 103 21.63 -2.97 -1.17
N TRP A 104 21.70 -3.71 -0.06
CA TRP A 104 21.74 -3.11 1.26
C TRP A 104 23.15 -2.64 1.60
N THR A 105 23.31 -1.34 1.80
CA THR A 105 24.57 -0.73 2.21
C THR A 105 24.51 -0.41 3.71
N PRO A 106 25.48 -0.86 4.52
CA PRO A 106 25.52 -0.52 5.94
C PRO A 106 25.90 0.95 6.11
N VAL A 107 25.12 1.69 6.89
CA VAL A 107 25.31 3.13 7.12
C VAL A 107 25.87 3.40 8.51
N LEU A 108 25.35 2.71 9.53
CA LEU A 108 25.73 2.93 10.93
C LEU A 108 25.62 1.64 11.74
N THR A 109 26.61 1.37 12.57
CA THR A 109 26.50 0.36 13.64
C THR A 109 25.96 1.05 14.89
N VAL A 110 24.77 0.67 15.33
CA VAL A 110 24.11 1.26 16.51
C VAL A 110 24.38 0.49 17.80
N HIS A 111 24.76 -0.78 17.67
CA HIS A 111 25.10 -1.63 18.81
C HIS A 111 26.07 -2.75 18.40
N SER A 112 26.91 -3.26 19.30
CA SER A 112 27.89 -4.31 19.02
C SER A 112 27.29 -5.73 19.08
N SER A 113 26.14 -5.91 19.73
CA SER A 113 25.51 -7.22 19.88
C SER A 113 24.97 -7.77 18.56
N LEU A 114 25.20 -9.07 18.36
CA LEU A 114 24.61 -9.90 17.29
C LEU A 114 23.31 -10.59 17.71
N LEU A 115 22.91 -10.44 18.98
CA LEU A 115 21.76 -11.11 19.61
C LEU A 115 20.64 -10.12 19.99
N SER A 116 20.68 -8.90 19.45
CA SER A 116 19.65 -7.90 19.72
C SER A 116 18.41 -8.11 18.87
N GLN A 117 17.28 -7.61 19.36
CA GLN A 117 16.04 -7.49 18.61
C GLN A 117 15.70 -6.01 18.48
N ALA A 118 15.65 -5.50 17.27
CA ALA A 118 15.41 -4.09 17.01
C ALA A 118 13.97 -3.82 16.55
N ASP A 119 13.40 -2.72 17.03
CA ASP A 119 12.16 -2.14 16.53
C ASP A 119 12.38 -0.67 16.11
N VAL A 120 11.53 -0.19 15.22
CA VAL A 120 11.61 1.15 14.64
C VAL A 120 10.24 1.83 14.63
N VAL A 121 10.24 3.11 15.00
CA VAL A 121 9.07 4.00 14.89
C VAL A 121 9.50 5.24 14.13
N VAL A 122 8.75 5.59 13.09
CA VAL A 122 8.93 6.83 12.33
C VAL A 122 7.93 7.86 12.87
N ASP A 123 8.44 8.96 13.43
CA ASP A 123 7.66 10.07 14.00
C ASP A 123 7.95 11.36 13.21
N GLY A 124 7.17 11.60 12.15
CA GLY A 124 7.35 12.74 11.25
C GLY A 124 8.79 12.81 10.69
N PRO A 125 9.58 13.85 11.04
CA PRO A 125 10.95 13.97 10.59
C PRO A 125 11.95 13.15 11.43
N ARG A 126 11.53 12.37 12.43
CA ARG A 126 12.41 11.61 13.33
C ARG A 126 12.20 10.10 13.14
N VAL A 127 13.27 9.34 13.38
CA VAL A 127 13.22 7.87 13.43
C VAL A 127 13.77 7.44 14.79
N HIS A 128 12.95 6.73 15.55
CA HIS A 128 13.30 6.17 16.85
C HIS A 128 13.60 4.69 16.66
N LEU A 129 14.77 4.26 17.15
CA LEU A 129 15.16 2.86 17.18
C LEU A 129 15.21 2.41 18.64
N VAL A 130 14.58 1.28 18.92
CA VAL A 130 14.66 0.57 20.20
C VAL A 130 15.26 -0.79 19.93
N TRP A 131 16.12 -1.26 20.82
CA TRP A 131 16.58 -2.63 20.79
C TRP A 131 16.53 -3.24 22.18
N VAL A 132 16.33 -4.55 22.20
CA VAL A 132 16.40 -5.37 23.41
C VAL A 132 17.44 -6.44 23.17
N GLU A 133 18.28 -6.68 24.18
CA GLU A 133 19.21 -7.79 24.18
C GLU A 133 18.63 -8.93 24.98
N ALA A 134 18.78 -10.15 24.47
CA ALA A 134 18.60 -11.31 25.33
C ALA A 134 19.67 -11.26 26.42
N GLU A 135 19.28 -11.30 27.70
CA GLU A 135 20.22 -11.60 28.77
C GLU A 135 20.88 -12.94 28.45
N GLY A 136 22.19 -12.93 28.26
CA GLY A 136 22.96 -14.16 28.30
C GLY A 136 22.76 -14.76 29.69
N LYS A 137 22.35 -16.04 29.76
CA LYS A 137 22.52 -16.81 30.99
C LYS A 137 24.02 -16.89 31.29
N HIS A 138 24.57 -15.90 31.98
CA HIS A 138 25.92 -15.98 32.53
C HIS A 138 25.86 -16.87 33.77
N GLY A 139 25.95 -18.17 33.52
CA GLY A 139 26.02 -19.22 34.52
C GLY A 139 26.85 -20.37 34.01
N GLU A 140 28.07 -20.10 33.54
CA GLU A 140 29.10 -21.14 33.46
C GLU A 140 30.46 -20.51 33.72
N ALA A 141 31.06 -20.97 34.81
CA ALA A 141 32.31 -20.49 35.35
C ALA A 141 33.46 -20.73 34.36
N ARG A 142 34.30 -19.72 34.18
CA ARG A 142 35.68 -19.96 33.75
C ARG A 142 36.38 -20.70 34.89
N ALA A 143 36.68 -21.98 34.67
CA ALA A 143 37.77 -22.70 35.33
C ALA A 143 38.98 -22.69 34.40
#